data_AF-A0A7W0FT15-F1
#
_entry.id   AF-A0A7W0FT15-F1
#
_cell.length_a   1.000
_cell.length_b   1.000
_cell.length_c   1.000
_cell.angle_alpha   90.00
_cell.angle_beta   90.00
_cell.angle_gamma   90.00
#
_symmetry.space_group_name_H-M   'P 1'
#
loop_
_entity.id
_entity.type
_entity.pdbx_description
1 polymer ?
#
loop_
_entity_poly.entity_id
_entity_poly.type
_entity_poly.pdbx_seq_one_letter_code
_entity_poly.pdbx_strand_id
1 'polypeptide(L)' 'NSLVENLNSRLRTYFTLRREVGGEYLQFLQFFLNHRRFMRSECKERIGKSPAELLTGESHKHWLEMLGFELFKKVA' A
#
# COMPACT_ATOMS: atom_id res chain seq x y z
N ASN A 1 -19.96 2.84 -7.69
CA ASN A 1 -19.03 3.10 -8.81
C ASN A 1 -17.84 4.00 -8.49
N SER A 2 -17.88 4.95 -7.53
CA SER A 2 -16.76 5.87 -7.29
C SER A 2 -15.48 5.26 -6.68
N LEU A 3 -15.59 4.22 -5.85
CA LEU A 3 -14.44 3.59 -5.18
C LEU A 3 -13.51 2.85 -6.14
N VAL A 4 -14.09 2.07 -7.06
CA VAL A 4 -13.34 1.31 -8.07
C VAL A 4 -12.66 2.27 -9.04
N GLU A 5 -13.35 3.35 -9.46
CA GLU A 5 -12.77 4.39 -10.31
C GLU A 5 -11.61 5.13 -9.63
N ASN A 6 -11.73 5.44 -8.33
CA ASN A 6 -10.64 6.03 -7.56
C ASN A 6 -9.42 5.11 -7.49
N LEU A 7 -9.64 3.81 -7.25
CA LEU A 7 -8.58 2.82 -7.25
C LEU A 7 -7.94 2.70 -8.63
N ASN A 8 -8.73 2.61 -9.70
CA ASN A 8 -8.24 2.53 -11.08
C ASN A 8 -7.41 3.75 -11.46
N SER A 9 -7.84 4.96 -11.09
CA SER A 9 -7.07 6.19 -11.31
C SER A 9 -5.71 6.14 -10.63
N ARG A 10 -5.63 5.62 -9.40
CA ARG A 10 -4.37 5.40 -8.70
C ARG A 10 -3.51 4.31 -9.34
N LEU A 11 -4.11 3.23 -9.83
CA LEU A 11 -3.39 2.13 -10.49
C LEU A 11 -2.76 2.55 -11.82
N ARG A 12 -3.42 3.45 -12.57
CA ARG A 12 -2.92 3.94 -13.87
C ARG A 12 -1.50 4.51 -13.78
N THR A 13 -1.14 5.20 -12.70
CA THR A 13 0.22 5.75 -12.53
C THR A 13 1.28 4.67 -12.32
N TYR A 14 0.89 3.50 -11.82
CA TYR A 14 1.79 2.36 -11.60
C TYR A 14 1.91 1.47 -12.84
N PHE A 15 0.94 1.47 -13.76
CA PHE A 15 0.95 0.60 -14.93
C PHE A 15 1.99 0.97 -15.98
N THR A 16 2.51 2.19 -15.98
CA THR A 16 3.66 2.55 -16.83
C THR A 16 4.86 1.63 -16.55
N LEU A 17 5.09 1.27 -15.29
CA LEU A 17 6.18 0.38 -14.86
C LEU A 17 5.95 -1.09 -15.20
N ARG A 18 4.70 -1.50 -15.47
CA ARG A 18 4.37 -2.89 -15.83
C ARG A 18 5.09 -3.35 -17.10
N ARG A 19 5.30 -2.44 -18.06
CA ARG A 19 5.98 -2.75 -19.33
C ARG A 19 7.45 -3.12 -19.12
N GLU A 20 8.08 -2.55 -18.11
CA GLU A 20 9.51 -2.72 -17.83
C GLU A 20 9.78 -3.86 -16.84
N VAL A 21 8.90 -4.08 -15.86
CA VAL A 21 9.14 -5.00 -14.72
C VAL A 21 8.41 -6.35 -14.90
N GLY A 22 7.49 -6.47 -15.86
CA GLY A 22 6.82 -7.73 -16.19
C GLY A 22 5.64 -8.08 -15.26
N GLY A 23 5.26 -9.36 -15.26
CA GLY A 23 4.03 -9.85 -14.60
C GLY A 23 4.09 -9.87 -13.06
N GLU A 24 5.25 -10.15 -12.48
CA GLU A 24 5.45 -10.22 -11.03
C GLU A 24 5.26 -8.86 -10.34
N TYR A 25 5.46 -7.77 -11.08
CA TYR A 25 5.20 -6.41 -10.62
C TYR A 25 3.76 -6.21 -10.13
N LEU A 26 2.78 -6.88 -10.74
CA LEU A 26 1.38 -6.75 -10.31
C LEU A 26 1.13 -7.37 -8.93
N GLN A 27 1.83 -8.47 -8.61
CA GLN A 27 1.74 -9.09 -7.29
C GLN A 27 2.37 -8.18 -6.24
N PHE A 28 3.54 -7.60 -6.55
CA PHE A 28 4.17 -6.62 -5.68
C PHE A 28 3.31 -5.36 -5.50
N LEU A 29 2.69 -4.86 -6.57
CA LEU A 29 1.81 -3.69 -6.52
C LEU A 29 0.59 -3.95 -5.64
N GLN A 30 -0.03 -5.13 -5.77
CA GLN A 30 -1.14 -5.55 -4.91
C GLN A 30 -0.69 -5.62 -3.44
N PHE A 31 0.44 -6.25 -3.17
CA PHE A 31 1.03 -6.30 -1.83
C PHE A 31 1.24 -4.88 -1.27
N PHE A 32 1.92 -4.02 -2.01
CA PHE A 32 2.23 -2.65 -1.58
C PHE A 32 0.96 -1.86 -1.27
N LEU A 33 -0.05 -1.90 -2.15
CA LEU A 33 -1.28 -1.14 -1.96
C LEU A 33 -2.08 -1.62 -0.73
N ASN A 34 -2.04 -2.91 -0.43
CA ASN A 34 -2.75 -3.49 0.73
C ASN A 34 -2.05 -3.21 2.06
N HIS A 35 -0.72 -3.08 2.08
CA HIS A 35 0.06 -2.96 3.32
C HIS A 35 0.58 -1.54 3.57
N ARG A 36 0.52 -0.63 2.59
CA ARG A 36 0.87 0.78 2.80
C ARG A 36 -0.19 1.47 3.66
N ARG A 37 0.27 2.15 4.71
CA ARG A 37 -0.59 2.94 5.60
C ARG A 37 -1.10 4.22 4.94
N PHE A 38 -2.32 4.62 5.27
CA PHE A 38 -2.87 5.91 4.84
C PHE A 38 -2.20 7.05 5.60
N MET A 39 -1.42 7.88 4.90
CA MET A 39 -0.86 9.11 5.46
C MET A 39 -1.91 10.20 5.67
N ARG A 40 -2.99 10.16 4.87
CA ARG A 40 -4.12 11.09 4.92
C ARG A 40 -5.40 10.36 4.53
N SER A 41 -6.51 10.68 5.19
CA SER A 41 -7.85 10.17 4.86
C SER A 41 -8.91 11.14 5.40
N GLU A 42 -10.05 11.25 4.72
CA GLU A 42 -11.22 11.96 5.24
C GLU A 42 -11.82 11.23 6.46
N CYS A 43 -11.68 9.91 6.50
CA CYS A 43 -12.05 9.06 7.62
C CYS A 43 -10.84 8.98 8.57
N LYS A 44 -10.89 9.71 9.70
CA LYS A 44 -9.77 9.86 10.64
C LYS A 44 -9.27 8.52 11.17
N GLU A 45 -10.17 7.55 11.32
CA GLU A 45 -9.93 6.19 11.82
C GLU A 45 -9.01 5.38 10.91
N ARG A 46 -8.86 5.77 9.64
CA ARG A 46 -7.99 5.10 8.66
C ARG A 46 -6.57 5.64 8.66
N ILE A 47 -6.35 6.85 9.18
CA ILE A 47 -5.02 7.46 9.19
C ILE A 47 -4.08 6.58 10.01
N GLY A 48 -2.94 6.25 9.44
CA GLY A 48 -1.96 5.36 10.07
C GLY A 48 -2.28 3.86 9.98
N LYS A 49 -3.39 3.45 9.37
CA LYS A 49 -3.74 2.04 9.10
C LYS A 49 -3.57 1.69 7.63
N SER A 50 -3.30 0.42 7.34
CA SER A 50 -3.32 -0.12 5.97
C SER A 50 -4.70 -0.67 5.60
N PRO A 51 -5.03 -0.83 4.31
CA PRO A 51 -6.23 -1.57 3.89
C PRO A 51 -6.31 -2.98 4.49
N ALA A 52 -5.19 -3.70 4.59
CA ALA A 52 -5.15 -5.03 5.19
C ALA A 52 -5.53 -4.99 6.68
N GLU A 53 -4.97 -4.04 7.46
CA GLU A 53 -5.31 -3.85 8.88
C GLU A 53 -6.79 -3.49 9.06
N LEU A 54 -7.34 -2.66 8.17
CA LEU A 54 -8.76 -2.27 8.21
C LEU A 54 -9.71 -3.41 7.85
N LEU A 55 -9.31 -4.30 6.94
CA LEU A 55 -10.13 -5.43 6.49
C LEU A 55 -10.09 -6.62 7.46
N THR A 56 -8.91 -6.91 8.00
CA THR A 56 -8.67 -8.08 8.87
C THR A 56 -8.85 -7.77 10.35
N GLY A 57 -8.68 -6.51 10.75
CA GLY A 57 -8.59 -6.12 12.16
C GLY A 57 -7.25 -6.47 12.81
N GLU A 58 -6.34 -7.13 12.09
CA GLU A 58 -5.04 -7.55 12.59
C GLU A 58 -3.98 -6.49 12.28
N SER A 59 -3.16 -6.15 13.27
CA SER A 59 -2.03 -5.23 13.08
C SER A 59 -0.84 -5.97 12.47
N HIS A 60 -0.12 -5.32 11.56
CA HIS A 60 1.10 -5.88 10.97
C HIS A 60 2.28 -4.91 11.04
N LYS A 61 3.49 -5.44 10.81
CA LYS A 61 4.72 -4.64 10.73
C LYS A 61 4.67 -3.66 9.56
N HIS A 62 5.61 -2.73 9.48
CA HIS A 62 5.69 -1.87 8.30
C HIS A 62 5.94 -2.71 7.05
N TRP A 63 5.34 -2.35 5.90
CA TRP A 63 5.42 -3.14 4.67
C TRP A 63 6.85 -3.42 4.19
N LEU A 64 7.80 -2.51 4.43
CA LEU A 64 9.23 -2.75 4.18
C LEU A 64 9.81 -3.84 5.08
N GLU A 65 9.44 -3.88 6.37
CA GLU A 65 9.88 -4.92 7.30
C GLU A 65 9.29 -6.28 6.95
N MET A 66 8.07 -6.31 6.40
CA MET A 66 7.45 -7.53 5.88
C MET A 66 8.19 -8.09 4.65
N LEU A 67 8.90 -7.24 3.92
CA LEU A 67 9.78 -7.62 2.81
C LEU A 67 11.22 -7.94 3.27
N GLY A 68 11.51 -7.88 4.57
CA GLY A 68 12.84 -8.15 5.12
C GLY A 68 13.79 -6.96 5.14
N PHE A 69 13.32 -5.74 4.85
CA PHE A 69 14.15 -4.53 4.96
C PHE A 69 14.10 -3.94 6.37
N GLU A 70 15.21 -3.36 6.80
CA GLU A 70 15.26 -2.59 8.04
C GLU A 70 14.88 -1.13 7.80
N LEU A 71 13.99 -0.61 8.64
CA LEU A 71 13.63 0.81 8.60
C LEU A 71 14.74 1.67 9.20
N PHE A 72 15.05 2.78 8.52
CA PHE A 72 15.90 3.81 9.08
C PHE A 72 15.26 4.39 10.34
N LYS A 73 15.91 4.17 11.49
CA LYS A 73 15.55 4.80 12.75
C LYS A 73 16.28 6.13 12.82
N LYS A 74 15.54 7.23 12.74
CA LYS A 74 16.13 8.56 12.99
C LYS A 74 16.52 8.61 14.47
N VAL A 75 17.80 8.79 14.76
CA VAL A 75 18.27 9.06 16.13
C VAL A 75 17.69 10.43 16.52
N ALA A 76 16.98 10.48 17.65
CA ALA A 76 16.32 11.67 18.17
C ALA A 76 17.33 12.65 18.77
#